data_AF-A0A8S3ESU2-F1
#
_entry.id   AF-A0A8S3ESU2-F1
#
_cell.length_a   1.000
_cell.length_b   1.000
_cell.length_c   1.000
_cell.angle_alpha   90.00
_cell.angle_beta   90.00
_cell.angle_gamma   90.00
#
_symmetry.space_group_name_H-M   'P 1'
#
loop_
_entity.id
_entity.type
_entity.pdbx_description
1 polymer ?
#
loop_
_entity_poly.entity_id
_entity_poly.type
_entity_poly.pdbx_seq_one_letter_code
_entity_poly.pdbx_strand_id
1 'polypeptide(L)'
;MIRAIITTNGFYSFTIFTYHQLQWSAGLWGGYPQIGFNAGDQVNYFTLEKSFSPDVVEVVNDSNIGVPGQFVFHTTGNISDVECNSVEGLQSMPFRGSMYGGYEFRLSGICFNQSDYTVEIDGQQIVNCQIAPSYISCMMPMTYGGRLKIRLYSERRPIGETDFLAIEPEHNAHLILHNYHELDDSVQQTDNDQFVLQFQSNAITNNYLFHVVVYYYGAQMWLNNGTIHNRTHSRIDLGLGPRNLSLLQNLTIRYESIFSIIDQPVDRTHLLTIAFEVVRPSSRIVWAAVPLILLRIIVVAAVTFESYCPLWHAFEPNPQIYINQIPPCPCRVLTTWSENQLGFTADGACDGRYPLGKNCMFHQGASGCYRRKSNTGNAGAQCCYNSQGAWISNWENGAGTLDAYSPDGSLLSLGHIFSDVIPYFSCCKSILSPSKERCKQYMNKRPPGRCENLLPLPAGGNGDPHFTTLNGGSYTFNGYGEYTLIKSTVAQFEVQVRLAPVNANSP
;
A
#
# COMPACT_ATOMS: atom_id res chain seq x y z
N MET A 1 13.34 20.38 17.84
CA MET A 1 13.61 18.93 17.92
C MET A 1 14.77 18.62 16.99
N ILE A 2 15.81 17.93 17.49
CA ILE A 2 16.96 17.48 16.69
C ILE A 2 16.75 16.01 16.36
N ARG A 3 16.93 15.63 15.09
CA ARG A 3 16.93 14.23 14.65
C ARG A 3 18.26 13.91 13.99
N ALA A 4 18.82 12.74 14.28
CA ALA A 4 20.01 12.22 13.64
C ALA A 4 19.63 10.92 12.91
N ILE A 5 20.03 10.81 11.65
CA ILE A 5 19.85 9.61 10.83
C ILE A 5 21.23 9.19 10.36
N ILE A 6 21.60 7.94 10.62
CA ILE A 6 22.80 7.34 10.06
C ILE A 6 22.36 6.42 8.92
N THR A 7 22.96 6.59 7.76
CA THR A 7 22.68 5.78 6.56
C THR A 7 23.99 5.44 5.86
N THR A 8 23.99 4.45 4.99
CA THR A 8 25.18 4.06 4.22
C THR A 8 24.77 3.63 2.81
N ASN A 9 25.64 3.91 1.84
CA ASN A 9 25.50 3.38 0.48
C ASN A 9 26.27 2.05 0.29
N GLY A 10 26.79 1.44 1.37
CA GLY A 10 27.59 0.21 1.33
C GLY A 10 29.10 0.40 1.20
N PHE A 11 29.58 1.60 0.83
CA PHE A 11 30.99 1.98 0.80
C PHE A 11 31.30 3.12 1.78
N TYR A 12 30.38 4.05 1.90
CA TYR A 12 30.47 5.27 2.67
C TYR A 12 29.26 5.38 3.61
N SER A 13 29.51 5.89 4.82
CA SER A 13 28.51 6.14 5.84
C SER A 13 28.23 7.63 5.89
N PHE A 14 26.96 7.99 6.04
CA PHE A 14 26.50 9.37 6.11
C PHE A 14 25.71 9.58 7.39
N THR A 15 25.90 10.73 8.01
CA THR A 15 25.05 11.19 9.11
C THR A 15 24.30 12.44 8.69
N ILE A 16 22.99 12.39 8.83
CA ILE A 16 22.07 13.49 8.54
C ILE A 16 21.55 14.03 9.87
N PHE A 17 21.74 15.33 10.12
CA PHE A 17 21.09 16.04 11.20
C PHE A 17 19.96 16.90 10.68
N THR A 18 18.84 16.89 11.39
CA THR A 18 17.71 17.78 11.13
C THR A 18 17.40 18.62 12.36
N TYR A 19 17.58 19.92 12.24
CA TYR A 19 17.31 20.94 13.24
C TYR A 19 15.99 21.64 12.90
N HIS A 20 14.89 21.22 13.52
CA HIS A 20 13.58 21.85 13.29
C HIS A 20 13.34 23.08 14.19
N GLN A 21 13.91 23.07 15.39
CA GLN A 21 13.73 24.15 16.36
C GLN A 21 14.85 24.08 17.40
N LEU A 22 15.52 25.22 17.62
CA LEU A 22 16.54 25.48 18.63
C LEU A 22 16.09 26.74 19.40
N GLN A 23 15.80 26.62 20.70
CA GLN A 23 15.20 27.72 21.49
C GLN A 23 16.13 28.30 22.57
N TRP A 24 17.22 27.62 22.90
CA TRP A 24 18.19 28.06 23.90
C TRP A 24 19.58 27.58 23.49
N SER A 25 20.59 28.43 23.68
CA SER A 25 21.97 28.15 23.29
C SER A 25 23.00 28.44 24.39
N ALA A 26 22.65 29.19 25.43
CA ALA A 26 23.57 29.50 26.51
C ALA A 26 23.53 28.41 27.60
N GLY A 27 24.71 27.85 27.93
CA GLY A 27 24.88 27.03 29.12
C GLY A 27 24.84 27.86 30.41
N LEU A 28 24.85 27.20 31.59
CA LEU A 28 24.84 27.84 32.91
C LEU A 28 25.92 28.92 33.14
N TRP A 29 26.97 28.94 32.32
CA TRP A 29 28.10 29.88 32.38
C TRP A 29 28.16 30.87 31.21
N GLY A 30 27.09 31.01 30.42
CA GLY A 30 27.00 31.97 29.31
C GLY A 30 27.72 31.56 28.03
N GLY A 31 28.29 30.36 27.96
CA GLY A 31 28.91 29.83 26.75
C GLY A 31 27.87 29.29 25.76
N TYR A 32 28.05 29.60 24.47
CA TYR A 32 27.25 29.06 23.37
C TYR A 32 27.77 27.66 22.96
N PRO A 33 26.93 26.78 22.41
CA PRO A 33 27.28 25.39 22.13
C PRO A 33 28.06 25.31 20.82
N GLN A 34 28.90 24.28 20.71
CA GLN A 34 29.42 23.83 19.42
C GLN A 34 28.34 23.01 18.71
N ILE A 35 28.07 23.30 17.44
CA ILE A 35 27.17 22.49 16.60
C ILE A 35 27.97 21.94 15.42
N GLY A 36 27.80 20.65 15.14
CA GLY A 36 28.55 19.97 14.10
C GLY A 36 28.50 18.45 14.24
N PHE A 37 29.45 17.76 13.60
CA PHE A 37 29.61 16.31 13.72
C PHE A 37 30.96 15.99 14.37
N ASN A 38 30.96 15.12 15.37
CA ASN A 38 32.17 14.67 16.06
C ASN A 38 32.24 13.14 15.94
N ALA A 39 33.36 12.60 15.46
CA ALA A 39 33.55 11.16 15.27
C ALA A 39 33.68 10.39 16.59
N GLY A 40 33.83 11.09 17.73
CA GLY A 40 34.04 10.47 19.04
C GLY A 40 35.47 9.97 19.28
N ASP A 41 36.38 10.20 18.34
CA ASP A 41 37.80 9.83 18.39
C ASP A 41 38.71 10.95 18.93
N GLN A 42 38.12 12.07 19.34
CA GLN A 42 38.79 13.30 19.84
C GLN A 42 39.71 13.99 18.82
N VAL A 43 39.76 13.53 17.57
CA VAL A 43 40.64 14.06 16.53
C VAL A 43 39.83 14.63 15.38
N ASN A 44 38.81 13.89 14.93
CA ASN A 44 38.00 14.25 13.77
C ASN A 44 36.67 14.87 14.22
N TYR A 45 36.50 16.16 13.89
CA TYR A 45 35.24 16.87 14.07
C TYR A 45 35.06 17.92 12.98
N PHE A 46 33.80 18.20 12.65
CA PHE A 46 33.39 19.28 11.75
C PHE A 46 32.51 20.24 12.53
N THR A 47 32.81 21.54 12.47
CA THR A 47 32.10 22.59 13.22
C THR A 47 31.36 23.49 12.25
N LEU A 48 30.07 23.73 12.50
CA LEU A 48 29.26 24.67 11.71
C LEU A 48 29.63 26.13 12.05
N GLU A 49 29.50 27.03 11.08
CA GLU A 49 29.94 28.43 11.15
C GLU A 49 29.35 29.20 12.34
N LYS A 50 28.06 29.00 12.67
CA LYS A 50 27.37 29.68 13.78
C LYS A 50 27.60 29.03 15.15
N SER A 51 28.56 28.11 15.27
CA SER A 51 28.95 27.53 16.56
C SER A 51 29.55 28.58 17.49
N PHE A 52 29.39 28.37 18.79
CA PHE A 52 29.95 29.27 19.81
C PHE A 52 29.48 30.74 19.72
N SER A 53 28.37 31.00 19.03
CA SER A 53 27.78 32.34 18.89
C SER A 53 26.31 32.37 19.34
N PRO A 54 25.72 33.55 19.63
CA PRO A 54 24.28 33.66 19.88
C PRO A 54 23.44 33.21 18.69
N ASP A 55 23.98 33.32 17.48
CA ASP A 55 23.30 33.01 16.22
C ASP A 55 23.18 31.50 15.97
N VAL A 56 23.73 30.67 16.86
CA VAL A 56 23.63 29.20 16.78
C VAL A 56 22.19 28.68 16.73
N VAL A 57 21.23 29.46 17.24
CA VAL A 57 19.79 29.15 17.11
C VAL A 57 19.28 29.29 15.67
N GLU A 58 19.97 30.07 14.84
CA GLU A 58 19.64 30.29 13.43
C GLU A 58 20.15 29.19 12.51
N VAL A 59 20.89 28.20 13.02
CA VAL A 59 21.31 27.01 12.25
C VAL A 59 20.11 26.25 11.66
N VAL A 60 18.91 26.43 12.23
CA VAL A 60 17.65 25.91 11.66
C VAL A 60 17.32 26.49 10.27
N ASN A 61 17.90 27.63 9.91
CA ASN A 61 17.70 28.29 8.62
C ASN A 61 18.80 27.96 7.59
N ASP A 62 19.91 27.39 8.05
CA ASP A 62 21.07 27.07 7.22
C ASP A 62 21.02 25.62 6.72
N SER A 63 21.80 25.29 5.69
CA SER A 63 21.91 23.94 5.15
C SER A 63 23.12 23.79 4.24
N ASN A 64 23.76 22.63 4.24
CA ASN A 64 24.78 22.26 3.24
C ASN A 64 24.22 21.50 2.01
N ILE A 65 22.96 21.08 2.06
CA ILE A 65 22.27 20.38 0.98
C ILE A 65 21.06 21.16 0.42
N GLY A 66 20.94 22.45 0.78
CA GLY A 66 19.89 23.33 0.28
C GLY A 66 18.50 23.11 0.90
N VAL A 67 18.39 22.34 1.99
CA VAL A 67 17.14 22.13 2.74
C VAL A 67 17.29 22.71 4.14
N PRO A 68 16.63 23.85 4.47
CA PRO A 68 16.80 24.54 5.75
C PRO A 68 16.73 23.60 6.96
N GLY A 69 17.73 23.69 7.82
CA GLY A 69 17.87 22.90 9.04
C GLY A 69 18.38 21.48 8.80
N GLN A 70 18.71 21.07 7.57
CA GLN A 70 19.31 19.76 7.28
C GLN A 70 20.79 19.87 6.94
N PHE A 71 21.58 19.01 7.59
CA PHE A 71 23.02 18.88 7.38
C PHE A 71 23.40 17.44 7.14
N VAL A 72 24.17 17.17 6.09
CA VAL A 72 24.66 15.83 5.75
C VAL A 72 26.17 15.78 5.82
N PHE A 73 26.71 14.81 6.55
CA PHE A 73 28.14 14.61 6.71
C PHE A 73 28.54 13.25 6.15
N HIS A 74 29.64 13.23 5.39
CA HIS A 74 30.34 11.99 5.09
C HIS A 74 31.13 11.55 6.33
N THR A 75 30.98 10.30 6.76
CA THR A 75 31.49 9.80 8.05
C THR A 75 32.40 8.58 7.91
N THR A 76 32.71 8.14 6.69
CA THR A 76 33.72 7.11 6.45
C THR A 76 35.08 7.76 6.17
N GLY A 77 36.01 7.70 7.11
CA GLY A 77 37.30 8.39 7.01
C GLY A 77 37.24 9.82 7.56
N ASN A 78 37.82 10.81 6.86
CA ASN A 78 37.74 12.21 7.28
C ASN A 78 36.30 12.74 7.15
N ILE A 79 35.83 13.40 8.21
CA ILE A 79 34.52 14.06 8.19
C ILE A 79 34.60 15.27 7.27
N SER A 80 33.81 15.25 6.20
CA SER A 80 33.71 16.37 5.27
C SER A 80 32.25 16.71 5.00
N ASP A 81 32.04 17.98 4.67
CA ASP A 81 30.79 18.45 4.11
C ASP A 81 30.50 17.75 2.77
N VAL A 82 29.22 17.49 2.47
CA VAL A 82 28.73 17.07 1.15
C VAL A 82 28.45 18.34 0.34
N GLU A 83 29.48 19.16 0.13
CA GLU A 83 29.35 20.36 -0.69
C GLU A 83 29.20 20.01 -2.17
N CYS A 84 28.45 20.85 -2.88
CA CYS A 84 28.20 20.74 -4.32
C CYS A 84 29.42 21.08 -5.21
N ASN A 85 30.63 20.87 -4.71
CA ASN A 85 31.89 21.32 -5.31
C ASN A 85 32.86 20.19 -5.65
N SER A 86 32.55 18.94 -5.31
CA SER A 86 33.38 17.78 -5.67
C SER A 86 33.05 17.27 -7.08
N VAL A 87 34.05 17.27 -7.96
CA VAL A 87 34.03 16.52 -9.24
C VAL A 87 34.43 15.06 -9.05
N GLU A 88 34.92 14.70 -7.86
CA GLU A 88 35.24 13.34 -7.46
C GLU A 88 34.11 12.75 -6.62
N GLY A 89 33.87 11.44 -6.75
CA GLY A 89 32.91 10.73 -5.91
C GLY A 89 31.57 10.38 -6.56
N LEU A 90 31.53 10.24 -7.90
CA LEU A 90 30.35 9.66 -8.59
C LEU A 90 30.02 8.28 -8.00
N GLN A 91 28.76 8.08 -7.62
CA GLN A 91 28.29 6.87 -6.95
C GLN A 91 26.99 6.38 -7.56
N SER A 92 26.87 5.05 -7.67
CA SER A 92 25.62 4.38 -8.07
C SER A 92 24.80 3.93 -6.86
N MET A 93 23.48 4.08 -6.95
CA MET A 93 22.50 3.61 -5.98
C MET A 93 21.37 2.87 -6.72
N PRO A 94 21.13 1.57 -6.45
CA PRO A 94 21.95 0.72 -5.59
C PRO A 94 23.35 0.52 -6.19
N PHE A 95 24.34 0.14 -5.37
CA PHE A 95 25.71 -0.17 -5.83
C PHE A 95 25.85 -1.61 -6.36
N ARG A 96 24.80 -2.42 -6.20
CA ARG A 96 24.69 -3.79 -6.67
C ARG A 96 23.23 -4.11 -7.00
N GLY A 97 23.01 -5.04 -7.91
CA GLY A 97 21.66 -5.45 -8.28
C GLY A 97 21.66 -6.53 -9.33
N SER A 98 20.47 -7.02 -9.69
CA SER A 98 20.33 -8.11 -10.66
C SER A 98 20.96 -7.75 -12.00
N MET A 99 21.72 -8.68 -12.59
CA MET A 99 22.26 -8.56 -13.95
C MET A 99 21.18 -8.56 -15.04
N TYR A 100 19.95 -8.96 -14.73
CA TYR A 100 18.82 -8.85 -15.65
C TYR A 100 18.33 -7.39 -15.81
N GLY A 101 18.73 -6.50 -14.89
CA GLY A 101 18.36 -5.08 -14.93
C GLY A 101 16.90 -4.84 -14.59
N GLY A 102 16.36 -3.73 -15.06
CA GLY A 102 14.92 -3.43 -14.97
C GLY A 102 14.46 -2.66 -13.74
N TYR A 103 15.37 -2.31 -12.85
CA TYR A 103 15.14 -1.42 -11.72
C TYR A 103 15.73 -0.04 -11.98
N GLU A 104 15.19 0.96 -11.28
CA GLU A 104 15.75 2.31 -11.24
C GLU A 104 17.12 2.25 -10.54
N PHE A 105 18.14 2.82 -11.16
CA PHE A 105 19.40 3.14 -10.50
C PHE A 105 19.69 4.64 -10.63
N ARG A 106 20.35 5.19 -9.62
CA ARG A 106 20.66 6.61 -9.51
C ARG A 106 22.16 6.82 -9.43
N LEU A 107 22.65 7.81 -10.16
CA LEU A 107 23.98 8.36 -10.01
C LEU A 107 23.91 9.63 -9.17
N SER A 108 24.80 9.75 -8.20
CA SER A 108 24.86 10.90 -7.28
C SER A 108 26.31 11.14 -6.84
N GLY A 109 26.56 12.18 -6.05
CA GLY A 109 27.89 12.49 -5.49
C GLY A 109 28.66 13.59 -6.24
N ILE A 110 28.09 14.11 -7.33
CA ILE A 110 28.53 15.35 -7.99
C ILE A 110 27.29 16.22 -8.25
N CYS A 111 27.48 17.50 -8.55
CA CYS A 111 26.37 18.39 -8.87
C CYS A 111 26.12 18.48 -10.36
N PHE A 112 24.87 18.21 -10.73
CA PHE A 112 24.44 18.15 -12.12
C PHE A 112 23.94 19.55 -12.52
N ASN A 113 24.87 20.37 -13.01
CA ASN A 113 24.62 21.77 -13.38
C ASN A 113 24.33 21.96 -14.88
N GLN A 114 24.45 20.89 -15.67
CA GLN A 114 24.21 20.86 -17.12
C GLN A 114 23.06 19.90 -17.46
N SER A 115 22.48 20.04 -18.66
CA SER A 115 21.43 19.15 -19.16
C SER A 115 21.96 17.97 -19.99
N ASP A 116 23.22 18.04 -20.45
CA ASP A 116 23.73 17.17 -21.52
C ASP A 116 24.62 16.05 -20.97
N TYR A 117 24.13 15.39 -19.92
CA TYR A 117 24.80 14.22 -19.35
C TYR A 117 24.45 12.95 -20.12
N THR A 118 25.47 12.15 -20.41
CA THR A 118 25.32 10.83 -21.02
C THR A 118 25.84 9.77 -20.07
N VAL A 119 25.01 8.76 -19.80
CA VAL A 119 25.39 7.61 -18.96
C VAL A 119 25.71 6.43 -19.86
N GLU A 120 26.88 5.82 -19.64
CA GLU A 120 27.33 4.59 -20.28
C GLU A 120 27.45 3.49 -19.23
N ILE A 121 26.90 2.31 -19.52
CA ILE A 121 27.01 1.11 -18.70
C ILE A 121 27.53 0.01 -19.59
N ASP A 122 28.69 -0.56 -19.25
CA ASP A 122 29.28 -1.68 -19.98
C ASP A 122 29.44 -1.42 -21.50
N GLY A 123 29.81 -0.18 -21.87
CA GLY A 123 29.96 0.26 -23.26
C GLY A 123 28.64 0.56 -23.99
N GLN A 124 27.50 0.42 -23.33
CA GLN A 124 26.19 0.79 -23.87
C GLN A 124 25.74 2.16 -23.35
N GLN A 125 25.40 3.07 -24.25
CA GLN A 125 24.78 4.35 -23.90
C GLN A 125 23.32 4.14 -23.45
N ILE A 126 22.98 4.68 -22.29
CA ILE A 126 21.63 4.60 -21.71
C ILE A 126 20.82 5.82 -22.15
N VAL A 127 19.60 5.56 -22.62
CA VAL A 127 18.67 6.58 -23.09
C VAL A 127 17.59 6.87 -22.04
N ASN A 128 16.99 8.07 -22.09
CA ASN A 128 15.87 8.50 -21.25
C ASN A 128 16.16 8.56 -19.73
N CYS A 129 17.38 8.95 -19.35
CA CYS A 129 17.68 9.25 -17.95
C CYS A 129 17.03 10.58 -17.51
N GLN A 130 16.52 10.63 -16.29
CA GLN A 130 16.02 11.83 -15.65
C GLN A 130 17.14 12.53 -14.90
N ILE A 131 17.37 13.81 -15.20
CA ILE A 131 18.43 14.59 -14.56
C ILE A 131 17.79 15.54 -13.54
N ALA A 132 18.24 15.42 -12.29
CA ALA A 132 17.91 16.31 -11.20
C ALA A 132 19.19 16.99 -10.69
N PRO A 133 19.10 18.11 -9.94
CA PRO A 133 20.29 18.85 -9.50
C PRO A 133 21.32 18.02 -8.72
N SER A 134 20.85 17.01 -7.98
CA SER A 134 21.67 16.17 -7.09
C SER A 134 21.74 14.69 -7.50
N TYR A 135 21.03 14.28 -8.54
CA TYR A 135 21.11 12.89 -9.04
C TYR A 135 20.72 12.77 -10.52
N ILE A 136 21.23 11.74 -11.17
CA ILE A 136 20.71 11.24 -12.46
C ILE A 136 20.03 9.91 -12.20
N SER A 137 18.79 9.74 -12.62
CA SER A 137 18.04 8.48 -12.52
C SER A 137 17.91 7.84 -13.88
N CYS A 138 18.22 6.55 -13.98
CA CYS A 138 18.15 5.77 -15.21
C CYS A 138 17.60 4.37 -14.89
N MET A 139 17.14 3.64 -15.91
CA MET A 139 16.79 2.22 -15.78
C MET A 139 18.01 1.36 -16.06
N MET A 140 18.32 0.41 -15.17
CA MET A 140 19.45 -0.50 -15.36
C MET A 140 19.16 -1.45 -16.53
N PRO A 141 20.02 -1.55 -17.56
CA PRO A 141 19.86 -2.52 -18.63
C PRO A 141 20.23 -3.93 -18.16
N MET A 142 19.93 -4.93 -18.99
CA MET A 142 20.50 -6.27 -18.82
C MET A 142 21.98 -6.26 -19.17
N THR A 143 22.80 -6.81 -18.28
CA THR A 143 24.26 -6.84 -18.36
C THR A 143 24.79 -8.25 -18.17
N TYR A 144 26.10 -8.42 -18.32
CA TYR A 144 26.78 -9.61 -17.83
C TYR A 144 26.97 -9.53 -16.31
N GLY A 145 27.13 -10.69 -15.68
CA GLY A 145 27.35 -10.80 -14.24
C GLY A 145 28.77 -10.39 -13.90
N GLY A 146 28.95 -9.78 -12.72
CA GLY A 146 30.24 -9.30 -12.23
C GLY A 146 30.29 -7.80 -12.04
N ARG A 147 31.52 -7.26 -11.97
CA ARG A 147 31.76 -5.85 -11.69
C ARG A 147 31.74 -5.06 -13.00
N LEU A 148 30.81 -4.12 -13.08
CA LEU A 148 30.60 -3.24 -14.24
C LEU A 148 31.08 -1.84 -13.91
N LYS A 149 31.53 -1.13 -14.94
CA LYS A 149 31.81 0.31 -14.86
C LYS A 149 30.63 1.09 -15.42
N ILE A 150 30.12 2.02 -14.62
CA ILE A 150 29.18 3.05 -15.05
C ILE A 150 29.97 4.33 -15.23
N ARG A 151 29.93 4.89 -16.44
CA ARG A 151 30.65 6.11 -16.80
C ARG A 151 29.67 7.23 -17.10
N LEU A 152 30.00 8.42 -16.61
CA LEU A 152 29.27 9.63 -16.89
C LEU A 152 30.09 10.53 -17.80
N TYR A 153 29.45 11.02 -18.86
CA TYR A 153 30.02 11.97 -19.79
C TYR A 153 29.21 13.26 -19.81
N SER A 154 29.88 14.39 -20.03
CA SER A 154 29.25 15.65 -20.44
C SER A 154 29.97 16.14 -21.69
N GLU A 155 29.23 16.46 -22.75
CA GLU A 155 29.78 16.90 -24.04
C GLU A 155 30.92 15.99 -24.56
N ARG A 156 30.78 14.67 -24.37
CA ARG A 156 31.77 13.61 -24.68
C ARG A 156 33.06 13.62 -23.86
N ARG A 157 33.15 14.43 -22.81
CA ARG A 157 34.24 14.39 -21.82
C ARG A 157 33.85 13.51 -20.64
N PRO A 158 34.71 12.59 -20.17
CA PRO A 158 34.43 11.80 -18.98
C PRO A 158 34.41 12.72 -17.75
N ILE A 159 33.32 12.66 -16.99
CA ILE A 159 33.10 13.43 -15.76
C ILE A 159 33.41 12.58 -14.54
N GLY A 160 33.04 11.30 -14.57
CA GLY A 160 33.32 10.38 -13.49
C GLY A 160 32.98 8.95 -13.86
N GLU A 161 33.47 8.01 -13.07
CA GLU A 161 33.11 6.60 -13.16
C GLU A 161 32.79 6.05 -11.77
N THR A 162 31.95 5.03 -11.74
CA THR A 162 31.61 4.30 -10.53
C THR A 162 31.44 2.82 -10.84
N ASP A 163 31.69 1.98 -9.84
CA ASP A 163 31.49 0.55 -9.99
C ASP A 163 30.07 0.15 -9.62
N PHE A 164 29.57 -0.87 -10.31
CA PHE A 164 28.31 -1.52 -10.00
C PHE A 164 28.50 -3.03 -10.02
N LEU A 165 28.02 -3.72 -8.99
CA LEU A 165 28.09 -5.17 -8.94
C LEU A 165 26.79 -5.79 -9.47
N ALA A 166 26.82 -6.26 -10.73
CA ALA A 166 25.75 -7.04 -11.31
C ALA A 166 25.82 -8.47 -10.79
N ILE A 167 24.78 -8.89 -10.06
CA ILE A 167 24.68 -10.23 -9.50
C ILE A 167 23.66 -11.04 -10.28
N GLU A 168 24.00 -12.28 -10.57
CA GLU A 168 23.00 -13.27 -10.96
C GLU A 168 22.11 -13.53 -9.73
N PRO A 169 20.78 -13.36 -9.83
CA PRO A 169 19.89 -13.69 -8.73
C PRO A 169 20.01 -15.17 -8.37
N GLU A 170 20.10 -15.48 -7.09
CA GLU A 170 20.06 -16.88 -6.64
C GLU A 170 18.72 -17.53 -7.02
N HIS A 171 18.79 -18.73 -7.59
CA HIS A 171 17.61 -19.48 -8.03
C HIS A 171 16.85 -20.11 -6.85
N ASN A 172 16.13 -19.26 -6.11
CA ASN A 172 15.39 -19.62 -4.91
C ASN A 172 13.88 -19.80 -5.18
N ALA A 173 13.48 -19.98 -6.44
CA ALA A 173 12.09 -20.19 -6.84
C ALA A 173 11.46 -21.40 -6.11
N HIS A 174 12.27 -22.42 -5.81
CA HIS A 174 11.90 -23.60 -5.03
C HIS A 174 11.48 -23.31 -3.57
N LEU A 175 11.63 -22.08 -3.07
CA LEU A 175 11.13 -21.68 -1.74
C LEU A 175 9.72 -21.08 -1.81
N ILE A 176 9.26 -20.70 -3.00
CA ILE A 176 8.01 -19.96 -3.21
C ILE A 176 7.06 -20.75 -4.10
N LEU A 177 7.57 -21.46 -5.11
CA LEU A 177 6.79 -22.17 -6.12
C LEU A 177 7.00 -23.68 -6.04
N HIS A 178 5.91 -24.45 -6.16
CA HIS A 178 5.94 -25.91 -6.31
C HIS A 178 6.35 -26.33 -7.72
N ASN A 179 5.87 -25.60 -8.74
CA ASN A 179 6.05 -25.95 -10.14
C ASN A 179 7.16 -25.14 -10.84
N TYR A 180 8.18 -24.68 -10.11
CA TYR A 180 9.23 -23.83 -10.68
C TYR A 180 10.01 -24.51 -11.80
N HIS A 181 10.27 -25.83 -11.71
CA HIS A 181 10.94 -26.60 -12.77
C HIS A 181 10.12 -26.61 -14.06
N GLU A 182 8.81 -26.84 -13.97
CA GLU A 182 7.91 -26.84 -15.13
C GLU A 182 7.87 -25.46 -15.82
N LEU A 183 7.97 -24.39 -15.04
CA LEU A 183 7.97 -23.01 -15.54
C LEU A 183 9.31 -22.65 -16.20
N ASP A 184 10.43 -23.07 -15.63
CA ASP A 184 11.78 -22.79 -16.17
C ASP A 184 12.04 -23.58 -17.47
N ASP A 185 11.54 -24.80 -17.55
CA ASP A 185 11.63 -25.66 -18.74
C ASP A 185 10.57 -25.31 -19.82
N SER A 186 9.65 -24.38 -19.53
CA SER A 186 8.57 -24.01 -20.45
C SER A 186 9.05 -23.17 -21.63
N VAL A 187 9.58 -23.84 -22.66
CA VAL A 187 9.72 -23.28 -24.00
C VAL A 187 8.38 -23.44 -24.72
N GLN A 188 7.85 -22.36 -25.29
CA GLN A 188 6.51 -22.34 -25.90
C GLN A 188 6.20 -23.60 -26.73
N GLN A 189 5.15 -24.32 -26.32
CA GLN A 189 4.29 -25.06 -27.23
C GLN A 189 3.14 -24.12 -27.62
N THR A 190 2.82 -24.07 -28.91
CA THR A 190 1.89 -23.13 -29.56
C THR A 190 0.44 -23.13 -29.04
N ASP A 191 0.10 -24.03 -28.10
CA ASP A 191 -1.27 -24.28 -27.66
C ASP A 191 -1.60 -23.75 -26.25
N ASN A 192 -0.62 -23.22 -25.50
CA ASN A 192 -0.85 -22.68 -24.14
C ASN A 192 -0.87 -21.14 -24.13
N ASP A 193 -2.02 -20.56 -23.76
CA ASP A 193 -2.26 -19.11 -23.65
C ASP A 193 -2.04 -18.55 -22.23
N GLN A 194 -1.64 -19.39 -21.28
CA GLN A 194 -1.49 -19.04 -19.87
C GLN A 194 -0.38 -19.85 -19.20
N PHE A 195 0.20 -19.28 -18.14
CA PHE A 195 1.05 -20.01 -17.20
C PHE A 195 0.48 -19.90 -15.78
N VAL A 196 0.70 -20.94 -14.98
CA VAL A 196 0.15 -21.04 -13.61
C VAL A 196 1.31 -21.08 -12.64
N LEU A 197 1.31 -20.18 -11.66
CA LEU A 197 2.23 -20.23 -10.53
C LEU A 197 1.56 -21.01 -9.41
N GLN A 198 2.16 -22.10 -8.97
CA GLN A 198 1.66 -22.89 -7.84
C GLN A 198 2.51 -22.57 -6.62
N PHE A 199 1.93 -21.94 -5.59
CA PHE A 199 2.71 -21.48 -4.45
C PHE A 199 2.84 -22.54 -3.37
N GLN A 200 3.97 -22.51 -2.69
CA GLN A 200 4.19 -23.33 -1.51
C GLN A 200 3.49 -22.73 -0.30
N SER A 201 3.03 -23.59 0.60
CA SER A 201 2.57 -23.20 1.94
C SER A 201 3.67 -23.51 2.96
N ASN A 202 4.53 -22.53 3.26
CA ASN A 202 5.66 -22.70 4.18
C ASN A 202 5.89 -21.43 5.03
N ALA A 203 6.88 -21.46 5.93
CA ALA A 203 7.17 -20.34 6.82
C ALA A 203 7.50 -19.02 6.09
N ILE A 204 8.03 -19.07 4.86
CA ILE A 204 8.36 -17.89 4.07
C ILE A 204 7.09 -17.30 3.45
N THR A 205 6.32 -18.11 2.73
CA THR A 205 5.10 -17.64 2.05
C THR A 205 3.97 -17.26 3.01
N ASN A 206 4.01 -17.77 4.26
CA ASN A 206 3.01 -17.48 5.29
C ASN A 206 3.32 -16.23 6.12
N ASN A 207 4.60 -15.94 6.40
CA ASN A 207 4.99 -14.86 7.32
C ASN A 207 5.25 -13.52 6.63
N TYR A 208 5.36 -13.51 5.30
CA TYR A 208 5.63 -12.30 4.53
C TYR A 208 4.54 -12.03 3.50
N LEU A 209 4.41 -10.76 3.11
CA LEU A 209 3.61 -10.34 1.98
C LEU A 209 4.52 -10.17 0.77
N PHE A 210 4.03 -10.52 -0.41
CA PHE A 210 4.81 -10.51 -1.64
C PHE A 210 4.10 -9.67 -2.70
N HIS A 211 4.85 -8.81 -3.38
CA HIS A 211 4.47 -8.30 -4.68
C HIS A 211 4.92 -9.29 -5.74
N VAL A 212 3.98 -9.73 -6.59
CA VAL A 212 4.29 -10.55 -7.75
C VAL A 212 4.50 -9.61 -8.94
N VAL A 213 5.70 -9.62 -9.48
CA VAL A 213 6.11 -8.71 -10.56
C VAL A 213 6.53 -9.54 -11.74
N VAL A 214 6.04 -9.19 -12.92
CA VAL A 214 6.45 -9.82 -14.18
C VAL A 214 7.36 -8.85 -14.92
N TYR A 215 8.58 -9.28 -15.18
CA TYR A 215 9.52 -8.58 -16.04
C TYR A 215 9.45 -9.19 -17.43
N TYR A 216 9.16 -8.36 -18.42
CA TYR A 216 9.13 -8.75 -19.81
C TYR A 216 10.38 -8.24 -20.52
N TYR A 217 11.03 -9.14 -21.27
CA TYR A 217 12.17 -8.86 -22.12
C TYR A 217 11.85 -9.28 -23.54
N GLY A 218 12.04 -8.39 -24.51
CA GLY A 218 11.90 -8.69 -25.92
C GLY A 218 13.17 -8.29 -26.66
N ALA A 219 13.70 -9.15 -27.54
CA ALA A 219 14.89 -8.86 -28.31
C ALA A 219 14.80 -9.40 -29.74
N GLN A 220 15.38 -8.69 -30.72
CA GLN A 220 15.49 -9.18 -32.10
C GLN A 220 16.88 -9.81 -32.31
N MET A 221 16.90 -11.03 -32.83
CA MET A 221 18.12 -11.74 -33.20
C MET A 221 18.26 -11.77 -34.72
N TRP A 222 19.38 -11.26 -35.26
CA TRP A 222 19.73 -11.43 -36.68
C TRP A 222 20.70 -12.60 -36.84
N LEU A 223 20.41 -13.47 -37.82
CA LEU A 223 21.13 -14.73 -38.06
C LEU A 223 22.61 -14.59 -38.46
N ASN A 224 23.12 -13.38 -38.73
CA ASN A 224 24.43 -13.23 -39.37
C ASN A 224 25.56 -12.72 -38.47
N ASN A 225 25.34 -12.41 -37.18
CA ASN A 225 26.44 -11.98 -36.27
C ASN A 225 26.20 -12.20 -34.77
N GLY A 226 25.09 -12.82 -34.35
CA GLY A 226 24.82 -13.10 -32.91
C GLY A 226 24.64 -11.85 -32.02
N THR A 227 24.68 -10.64 -32.60
CA THR A 227 24.47 -9.39 -31.87
C THR A 227 22.98 -9.14 -31.64
N ILE A 228 22.62 -8.97 -30.37
CA ILE A 228 21.25 -8.72 -29.92
C ILE A 228 20.93 -7.23 -30.07
N HIS A 229 19.92 -6.89 -30.88
CA HIS A 229 19.48 -5.50 -31.12
C HIS A 229 18.03 -5.29 -30.66
N ASN A 230 17.65 -4.01 -30.45
CA ASN A 230 16.29 -3.59 -30.07
C ASN A 230 15.73 -4.34 -28.86
N ARG A 231 16.36 -4.16 -27.69
CA ARG A 231 15.89 -4.75 -26.42
C ARG A 231 14.77 -3.89 -25.85
N THR A 232 13.59 -4.46 -25.69
CA THR A 232 12.51 -3.87 -24.89
C THR A 232 12.46 -4.54 -23.54
N HIS A 233 12.38 -3.75 -22.48
CA HIS A 233 12.19 -4.23 -21.13
C HIS A 233 11.02 -3.49 -20.46
N SER A 234 10.15 -4.23 -19.79
CA SER A 234 9.01 -3.65 -19.11
C SER A 234 8.75 -4.37 -17.79
N ARG A 235 8.67 -3.60 -16.70
CA ARG A 235 8.16 -4.08 -15.42
C ARG A 235 6.64 -3.99 -15.46
N ILE A 236 5.99 -5.14 -15.39
CA ILE A 236 4.54 -5.26 -15.39
C ILE A 236 4.14 -5.54 -13.94
N ASP A 237 3.55 -4.53 -13.32
CA ASP A 237 2.84 -4.72 -12.06
C ASP A 237 1.44 -5.22 -12.38
N LEU A 238 1.11 -6.43 -11.92
CA LEU A 238 -0.21 -7.01 -12.13
C LEU A 238 -1.31 -6.27 -11.34
N GLY A 239 -0.96 -5.25 -10.56
CA GLY A 239 -1.92 -4.45 -9.80
C GLY A 239 -2.54 -5.21 -8.62
N LEU A 240 -1.98 -6.38 -8.29
CA LEU A 240 -2.44 -7.20 -7.19
C LEU A 240 -2.13 -6.52 -5.85
N GLY A 241 -1.00 -5.80 -5.74
CA GLY A 241 -0.49 -5.35 -4.45
C GLY A 241 0.08 -6.51 -3.62
N PRO A 242 0.48 -6.28 -2.37
CA PRO A 242 1.10 -7.31 -1.55
C PRO A 242 0.11 -8.46 -1.24
N ARG A 243 0.54 -9.71 -1.39
CA ARG A 243 -0.25 -10.91 -1.09
C ARG A 243 0.49 -11.89 -0.20
N ASN A 244 -0.24 -12.54 0.68
CA ASN A 244 0.25 -13.72 1.38
C ASN A 244 0.14 -14.91 0.42
N LEU A 245 1.28 -15.47 0.02
CA LEU A 245 1.33 -16.51 -1.00
C LEU A 245 0.92 -17.89 -0.46
N SER A 246 0.92 -18.11 0.86
CA SER A 246 0.33 -19.35 1.43
C SER A 246 -1.21 -19.36 1.32
N LEU A 247 -1.85 -18.20 1.38
CA LEU A 247 -3.31 -18.08 1.17
C LEU A 247 -3.68 -18.16 -0.31
N LEU A 248 -2.76 -17.76 -1.18
CA LEU A 248 -2.91 -17.79 -2.63
C LEU A 248 -2.32 -19.11 -3.15
N GLN A 249 -3.09 -20.20 -3.19
CA GLN A 249 -2.57 -21.52 -3.61
C GLN A 249 -2.00 -21.53 -5.03
N ASN A 250 -2.65 -20.82 -5.96
CA ASN A 250 -2.22 -20.71 -7.35
C ASN A 250 -2.53 -19.32 -7.94
N LEU A 251 -1.75 -18.92 -8.95
CA LEU A 251 -1.94 -17.69 -9.72
C LEU A 251 -1.82 -18.01 -11.21
N THR A 252 -2.93 -17.96 -11.92
CA THR A 252 -2.96 -18.11 -13.38
C THR A 252 -2.77 -16.74 -14.03
N ILE A 253 -1.77 -16.62 -14.90
CA ILE A 253 -1.50 -15.40 -15.67
C ILE A 253 -1.65 -15.75 -17.16
N ARG A 254 -2.55 -15.02 -17.83
CA ARG A 254 -2.76 -15.17 -19.28
C ARG A 254 -1.75 -14.33 -20.04
N TYR A 255 -1.19 -14.87 -21.12
CA TYR A 255 -0.25 -14.15 -21.97
C TYR A 255 -0.87 -12.90 -22.58
N GLU A 256 -2.15 -12.94 -22.98
CA GLU A 256 -2.85 -11.75 -23.47
C GLU A 256 -2.86 -10.62 -22.43
N SER A 257 -2.91 -10.92 -21.13
CA SER A 257 -2.86 -9.88 -20.10
C SER A 257 -1.48 -9.20 -19.98
N ILE A 258 -0.43 -9.82 -20.52
CA ILE A 258 0.92 -9.28 -20.58
C ILE A 258 1.17 -8.61 -21.94
N PHE A 259 0.88 -9.30 -23.04
CA PHE A 259 1.17 -8.82 -24.38
C PHE A 259 0.16 -7.80 -24.92
N SER A 260 -1.08 -7.75 -24.44
CA SER A 260 -2.00 -6.64 -24.79
C SER A 260 -1.53 -5.30 -24.24
N ILE A 261 -0.67 -5.30 -23.21
CA ILE A 261 -0.03 -4.11 -22.65
C ILE A 261 1.05 -3.59 -23.59
N ILE A 262 1.53 -4.41 -24.53
CA ILE A 262 2.76 -4.14 -25.29
C ILE A 262 2.52 -4.37 -26.79
N ASP A 263 2.52 -3.30 -27.59
CA ASP A 263 2.56 -3.42 -29.06
C ASP A 263 3.88 -4.09 -29.48
N GLN A 264 3.87 -5.34 -29.98
CA GLN A 264 5.09 -6.08 -30.33
C GLN A 264 5.04 -6.74 -31.73
N PRO A 265 6.15 -6.69 -32.51
CA PRO A 265 6.32 -7.38 -33.80
C PRO A 265 6.68 -8.87 -33.63
N VAL A 266 6.35 -9.69 -34.65
CA VAL A 266 6.43 -11.17 -34.65
C VAL A 266 7.86 -11.74 -34.61
N ASP A 267 8.87 -10.97 -35.03
CA ASP A 267 10.26 -11.45 -35.17
C ASP A 267 11.12 -11.26 -33.90
N ARG A 268 10.52 -11.40 -32.72
CA ARG A 268 11.18 -11.17 -31.43
C ARG A 268 11.25 -12.43 -30.57
N THR A 269 12.40 -12.62 -29.93
CA THR A 269 12.54 -13.54 -28.80
C THR A 269 12.01 -12.85 -27.55
N HIS A 270 11.09 -13.50 -26.85
CA HIS A 270 10.48 -13.01 -25.63
C HIS A 270 10.95 -13.84 -24.44
N LEU A 271 11.35 -13.18 -23.36
CA LEU A 271 11.68 -13.80 -22.08
C LEU A 271 10.82 -13.13 -21.00
N LEU A 272 10.18 -13.95 -20.18
CA LEU A 272 9.44 -13.50 -19.01
C LEU A 272 10.20 -13.94 -17.77
N THR A 273 10.45 -13.01 -16.86
CA THR A 273 11.01 -13.31 -15.54
C THR A 273 10.00 -12.92 -14.49
N ILE A 274 9.77 -13.82 -13.53
CA ILE A 274 8.83 -13.57 -12.43
C ILE A 274 9.66 -13.29 -11.19
N ALA A 275 9.38 -12.17 -10.55
CA ALA A 275 10.01 -11.78 -9.30
C ALA A 275 8.99 -11.68 -8.17
N PHE A 276 9.47 -12.02 -6.97
CA PHE A 276 8.71 -11.95 -5.73
C PHE A 276 9.38 -10.93 -4.82
N GLU A 277 8.83 -9.72 -4.77
CA GLU A 277 9.33 -8.65 -3.93
C GLU A 277 8.75 -8.79 -2.52
N VAL A 278 9.60 -9.11 -1.54
CA VAL A 278 9.18 -9.33 -0.15
C VAL A 278 8.92 -8.00 0.55
N VAL A 279 7.69 -7.82 1.03
CA VAL A 279 7.31 -6.71 1.90
C VAL A 279 7.38 -7.20 3.35
N ARG A 280 8.39 -6.73 4.09
CA ARG A 280 8.42 -6.92 5.54
C ARG A 280 7.32 -6.06 6.18
N PRO A 281 6.42 -6.63 7.00
CA PRO A 281 5.54 -5.81 7.83
C PRO A 281 6.43 -5.00 8.77
N SER A 282 6.56 -3.68 8.55
CA SER A 282 7.38 -2.82 9.39
C SER A 282 6.80 -2.81 10.82
N SER A 283 7.58 -3.29 11.78
CA SER A 283 7.36 -3.10 13.22
C SER A 283 7.79 -1.70 13.65
N ARG A 284 7.33 -0.64 12.99
CA ARG A 284 7.30 0.75 13.47
C ARG A 284 6.64 1.63 12.41
N ILE A 285 5.43 2.06 12.71
CA ILE A 285 4.61 2.96 11.90
C ILE A 285 5.09 4.40 12.13
N VAL A 286 5.67 5.01 11.10
CA VAL A 286 5.77 6.47 10.98
C VAL A 286 5.28 6.82 9.58
N TRP A 287 3.99 7.16 9.46
CA TRP A 287 3.43 7.68 8.21
C TRP A 287 2.75 9.02 8.47
N ALA A 288 3.52 10.10 8.33
CA ALA A 288 2.96 11.39 8.01
C ALA A 288 3.24 11.63 6.52
N ALA A 289 2.17 11.75 5.72
CA ALA A 289 2.13 12.23 4.32
C ALA A 289 2.17 11.26 3.10
N VAL A 290 2.08 9.93 3.24
CA VAL A 290 1.98 9.01 2.07
C VAL A 290 0.60 8.37 1.75
N PRO A 291 -0.60 8.73 2.31
CA PRO A 291 -1.82 8.00 1.94
C PRO A 291 -2.59 8.53 0.72
N LEU A 292 -2.46 9.80 0.31
CA LEU A 292 -3.41 10.41 -0.64
C LEU A 292 -2.96 10.41 -2.11
N ILE A 293 -1.66 10.63 -2.38
CA ILE A 293 -1.15 10.74 -3.76
C ILE A 293 -1.07 9.36 -4.42
N LEU A 294 -0.49 8.37 -3.72
CA LEU A 294 -0.42 6.98 -4.18
C LEU A 294 -1.82 6.38 -4.40
N LEU A 295 -2.76 6.65 -3.49
CA LEU A 295 -4.13 6.17 -3.63
C LEU A 295 -4.82 6.75 -4.87
N ARG A 296 -4.64 8.04 -5.17
CA ARG A 296 -5.16 8.64 -6.41
C ARG A 296 -4.53 8.02 -7.65
N ILE A 297 -3.22 7.76 -7.65
CA ILE A 297 -2.54 7.14 -8.80
C ILE A 297 -3.06 5.72 -9.03
N ILE A 298 -3.19 4.90 -7.97
CA ILE A 298 -3.65 3.51 -8.11
C ILE A 298 -5.12 3.45 -8.53
N VAL A 299 -5.98 4.32 -7.96
CA VAL A 299 -7.39 4.41 -8.37
C VAL A 299 -7.49 4.84 -9.83
N VAL A 300 -6.71 5.84 -10.28
CA VAL A 300 -6.71 6.27 -11.68
C VAL A 300 -6.26 5.13 -12.59
N ALA A 301 -5.13 4.47 -12.28
CA ALA A 301 -4.62 3.34 -13.07
C ALA A 301 -5.64 2.18 -13.16
N ALA A 302 -6.23 1.76 -12.05
CA ALA A 302 -7.21 0.67 -12.03
C ALA A 302 -8.52 1.00 -12.76
N VAL A 303 -8.92 2.27 -12.80
CA VAL A 303 -10.11 2.73 -13.54
C VAL A 303 -9.83 2.90 -15.03
N THR A 304 -8.57 3.13 -15.42
CA THR A 304 -8.13 3.23 -16.83
C THR A 304 -7.65 1.91 -17.45
N PHE A 305 -7.47 0.85 -16.66
CA PHE A 305 -6.94 -0.43 -17.16
C PHE A 305 -8.05 -1.46 -17.36
N GLU A 306 -8.40 -1.71 -18.63
CA GLU A 306 -9.49 -2.60 -19.04
C GLU A 306 -9.39 -4.03 -18.49
N SER A 307 -8.18 -4.55 -18.28
CA SER A 307 -7.92 -5.92 -17.83
C SER A 307 -7.89 -6.10 -16.31
N TYR A 308 -7.97 -5.03 -15.52
CA TYR A 308 -7.90 -5.12 -14.06
C TYR A 308 -9.07 -5.93 -13.47
N CYS A 309 -10.31 -5.66 -13.87
CA CYS A 309 -11.48 -6.35 -13.34
C CYS A 309 -11.48 -7.88 -13.62
N PRO A 310 -11.24 -8.35 -14.87
CA PRO A 310 -11.10 -9.78 -15.15
C PRO A 310 -10.00 -10.46 -14.34
N LEU A 311 -8.85 -9.80 -14.15
CA LEU A 311 -7.75 -10.32 -13.34
C LEU A 311 -8.17 -10.42 -11.87
N TRP A 312 -8.66 -9.33 -11.27
CA TRP A 312 -9.17 -9.34 -9.90
C TRP A 312 -10.22 -10.46 -9.68
N HIS A 313 -11.18 -10.61 -10.60
CA HIS A 313 -12.20 -11.65 -10.48
C HIS A 313 -11.62 -13.07 -10.50
N ALA A 314 -10.60 -13.32 -11.32
CA ALA A 314 -9.91 -14.62 -11.35
C ALA A 314 -9.16 -14.92 -10.04
N PHE A 315 -8.65 -13.90 -9.36
CA PHE A 315 -7.86 -14.04 -8.13
C PHE A 315 -8.66 -14.03 -6.83
N GLU A 316 -9.90 -13.54 -6.85
CA GLU A 316 -10.72 -13.51 -5.65
C GLU A 316 -11.18 -14.92 -5.24
N PRO A 317 -11.03 -15.30 -3.96
CA PRO A 317 -11.48 -16.60 -3.48
C PRO A 317 -13.01 -16.72 -3.52
N ASN A 318 -13.51 -17.93 -3.26
CA ASN A 318 -14.95 -18.16 -3.14
C ASN A 318 -15.53 -17.27 -2.00
N PRO A 319 -16.59 -16.47 -2.25
CA PRO A 319 -17.13 -15.52 -1.28
C PRO A 319 -17.60 -16.17 0.04
N GLN A 320 -17.88 -17.48 0.04
CA GLN A 320 -18.32 -18.20 1.24
C GLN A 320 -17.33 -18.10 2.41
N ILE A 321 -16.02 -17.93 2.12
CA ILE A 321 -15.02 -17.76 3.18
C ILE A 321 -15.27 -16.50 4.01
N TYR A 322 -15.83 -15.45 3.41
CA TYR A 322 -16.15 -14.19 4.07
C TYR A 322 -17.56 -14.21 4.66
N ILE A 323 -18.53 -14.77 3.94
CA ILE A 323 -19.93 -14.90 4.38
C ILE A 323 -20.02 -15.65 5.72
N ASN A 324 -19.19 -16.67 5.93
CA ASN A 324 -19.15 -17.44 7.17
C ASN A 324 -18.55 -16.66 8.37
N GLN A 325 -17.80 -15.59 8.12
CA GLN A 325 -17.14 -14.79 9.16
C GLN A 325 -17.98 -13.58 9.58
N ILE A 326 -18.79 -13.04 8.67
CA ILE A 326 -19.54 -11.80 8.92
C ILE A 326 -20.91 -12.09 9.57
N PRO A 327 -21.40 -11.19 10.44
CA PRO A 327 -22.74 -11.31 11.00
C PRO A 327 -23.80 -11.10 9.91
N PRO A 328 -24.95 -11.81 10.00
CA PRO A 328 -26.06 -11.61 9.07
C PRO A 328 -26.66 -10.21 9.26
N CYS A 329 -27.11 -9.60 8.16
CA CYS A 329 -27.78 -8.31 8.17
C CYS A 329 -29.15 -8.40 8.84
N PRO A 330 -29.60 -7.39 9.61
CA PRO A 330 -31.01 -7.28 9.98
C PRO A 330 -31.88 -7.27 8.72
N CYS A 331 -32.95 -8.07 8.65
CA CYS A 331 -33.88 -7.99 7.52
C CYS A 331 -34.69 -6.67 7.49
N ARG A 332 -34.86 -6.02 8.66
CA ARG A 332 -35.48 -4.69 8.77
C ARG A 332 -34.75 -3.79 9.77
N VAL A 333 -34.79 -2.49 9.50
CA VAL A 333 -34.26 -1.41 10.35
C VAL A 333 -35.27 -0.29 10.51
N LEU A 334 -35.06 0.58 11.50
CA LEU A 334 -35.90 1.77 11.68
C LEU A 334 -35.47 2.86 10.68
N THR A 335 -36.46 3.49 10.04
CA THR A 335 -36.23 4.56 9.07
C THR A 335 -35.95 5.92 9.72
N THR A 336 -36.08 6.04 11.05
CA THR A 336 -35.62 7.19 11.84
C THR A 336 -34.11 7.15 12.07
N TRP A 337 -33.35 6.76 11.04
CA TRP A 337 -31.92 6.42 11.03
C TRP A 337 -31.11 6.92 12.23
N SER A 338 -30.42 6.01 12.91
CA SER A 338 -29.52 6.32 14.02
C SER A 338 -28.10 5.90 13.69
N GLU A 339 -27.12 6.43 14.42
CA GLU A 339 -25.71 6.06 14.25
C GLU A 339 -25.46 4.58 14.44
N ASN A 340 -26.19 3.95 15.37
CA ASN A 340 -26.10 2.52 15.63
C ASN A 340 -27.50 1.89 15.65
N GLN A 341 -27.65 0.73 15.01
CA GLN A 341 -28.85 -0.13 15.11
C GLN A 341 -28.45 -1.60 15.13
N LEU A 342 -28.99 -2.36 16.09
CA LEU A 342 -28.82 -3.82 16.18
C LEU A 342 -27.34 -4.27 16.16
N GLY A 343 -26.44 -3.43 16.70
CA GLY A 343 -25.00 -3.67 16.74
C GLY A 343 -24.24 -3.36 15.45
N PHE A 344 -24.88 -2.68 14.48
CA PHE A 344 -24.26 -2.15 13.27
C PHE A 344 -24.16 -0.62 13.33
N THR A 345 -23.13 -0.07 12.71
CA THR A 345 -22.82 1.37 12.67
C THR A 345 -23.21 1.95 11.31
N ALA A 346 -23.75 3.17 11.26
CA ALA A 346 -24.15 3.82 10.03
C ALA A 346 -22.96 3.97 9.05
N ASP A 347 -23.19 3.66 7.78
CA ASP A 347 -22.20 3.80 6.73
C ASP A 347 -22.03 5.27 6.33
N GLY A 348 -20.87 5.86 6.59
CA GLY A 348 -20.60 7.26 6.20
C GLY A 348 -20.71 7.53 4.69
N ALA A 349 -20.58 6.52 3.83
CA ALA A 349 -20.72 6.60 2.38
C ALA A 349 -22.09 6.10 1.87
N CYS A 350 -23.08 5.96 2.76
CA CYS A 350 -24.52 5.84 2.47
C CYS A 350 -25.32 6.01 3.77
N ASP A 351 -25.17 7.16 4.43
CA ASP A 351 -25.77 7.39 5.75
C ASP A 351 -27.20 7.92 5.61
N GLY A 352 -28.20 7.12 6.01
CA GLY A 352 -29.61 7.49 5.91
C GLY A 352 -30.02 8.69 6.77
N ARG A 353 -29.17 9.14 7.71
CA ARG A 353 -29.37 10.38 8.49
C ARG A 353 -29.21 11.65 7.65
N TYR A 354 -28.46 11.57 6.55
CA TYR A 354 -28.12 12.70 5.69
C TYR A 354 -28.62 12.47 4.25
N PRO A 355 -29.94 12.49 4.01
CA PRO A 355 -30.55 12.13 2.72
C PRO A 355 -30.33 13.16 1.59
N LEU A 356 -29.60 14.25 1.83
CA LEU A 356 -29.35 15.31 0.84
C LEU A 356 -28.31 14.86 -0.20
N GLY A 357 -28.79 14.24 -1.28
CA GLY A 357 -28.17 14.20 -2.60
C GLY A 357 -26.81 13.48 -2.73
N LYS A 358 -26.86 12.20 -3.16
CA LYS A 358 -25.71 11.31 -3.52
C LYS A 358 -24.95 10.66 -2.38
N ASN A 359 -25.52 10.54 -1.19
CA ASN A 359 -24.88 9.81 -0.10
C ASN A 359 -24.62 8.33 -0.46
N CYS A 360 -25.40 7.68 -1.34
CA CYS A 360 -25.28 6.25 -1.66
C CYS A 360 -24.72 5.96 -3.07
N MET A 361 -23.59 6.58 -3.46
CA MET A 361 -23.07 6.48 -4.84
C MET A 361 -22.74 5.04 -5.29
N PHE A 362 -22.33 4.19 -4.35
CA PHE A 362 -21.98 2.78 -4.57
C PHE A 362 -23.22 1.87 -4.62
N HIS A 363 -24.31 2.33 -4.00
CA HIS A 363 -25.54 1.55 -3.74
C HIS A 363 -26.76 2.32 -4.22
N GLN A 364 -26.79 2.59 -5.53
CA GLN A 364 -27.88 3.37 -6.14
C GLN A 364 -29.22 2.65 -5.95
N GLY A 365 -30.14 3.29 -5.22
CA GLY A 365 -31.44 2.72 -4.83
C GLY A 365 -31.57 2.50 -3.32
N ALA A 366 -30.46 2.46 -2.57
CA ALA A 366 -30.49 2.45 -1.11
C ALA A 366 -30.88 3.81 -0.53
N SER A 367 -31.61 3.78 0.58
CA SER A 367 -31.92 4.97 1.40
C SER A 367 -30.94 5.13 2.57
N GLY A 368 -30.23 4.07 2.94
CA GLY A 368 -29.14 4.09 3.91
C GLY A 368 -28.55 2.70 4.13
N CYS A 369 -27.30 2.65 4.58
CA CYS A 369 -26.59 1.41 4.88
C CYS A 369 -25.98 1.42 6.28
N TYR A 370 -25.78 0.22 6.81
CA TYR A 370 -25.18 -0.07 8.10
C TYR A 370 -24.04 -1.07 7.92
N ARG A 371 -22.95 -0.92 8.67
CA ARG A 371 -21.75 -1.74 8.59
C ARG A 371 -21.45 -2.43 9.91
N ARG A 372 -20.82 -3.61 9.84
CA ARG A 372 -20.30 -4.30 11.01
C ARG A 372 -19.14 -5.21 10.64
N LYS A 373 -18.03 -5.07 11.37
CA LYS A 373 -16.89 -5.98 11.30
C LYS A 373 -17.23 -7.39 11.81
N SER A 374 -16.58 -8.40 11.23
CA SER A 374 -16.56 -9.77 11.74
C SER A 374 -15.95 -9.86 13.15
N ASN A 375 -16.44 -10.81 13.95
CA ASN A 375 -15.86 -11.11 15.26
C ASN A 375 -14.60 -12.01 15.18
N THR A 376 -14.42 -12.73 14.07
CA THR A 376 -13.41 -13.80 13.93
C THR A 376 -12.39 -13.51 12.83
N GLY A 377 -12.53 -12.40 12.11
CA GLY A 377 -11.68 -12.07 10.99
C GLY A 377 -11.70 -10.59 10.64
N ASN A 378 -11.10 -10.28 9.50
CA ASN A 378 -11.00 -8.90 9.01
C ASN A 378 -12.19 -8.49 8.14
N ALA A 379 -13.02 -9.43 7.70
CA ALA A 379 -14.17 -9.15 6.82
C ALA A 379 -15.23 -8.25 7.47
N GLY A 380 -16.04 -7.59 6.65
CA GLY A 380 -17.14 -6.72 7.07
C GLY A 380 -18.44 -7.01 6.33
N ALA A 381 -19.57 -6.79 7.00
CA ALA A 381 -20.89 -6.75 6.35
C ALA A 381 -21.29 -5.29 6.09
N GLN A 382 -21.70 -4.96 4.86
CA GLN A 382 -22.39 -3.72 4.53
C GLN A 382 -23.84 -4.04 4.14
N CYS A 383 -24.78 -3.62 4.97
CA CYS A 383 -26.20 -3.92 4.87
C CYS A 383 -26.95 -2.67 4.42
N CYS A 384 -27.56 -2.70 3.23
CA CYS A 384 -28.28 -1.55 2.68
C CYS A 384 -29.79 -1.78 2.65
N TYR A 385 -30.55 -0.70 2.87
CA TYR A 385 -32.00 -0.76 3.04
C TYR A 385 -32.72 0.27 2.16
N ASN A 386 -33.94 -0.08 1.77
CA ASN A 386 -34.82 0.81 1.00
C ASN A 386 -35.52 1.84 1.91
N SER A 387 -36.39 2.67 1.33
CA SER A 387 -37.10 3.74 2.05
C SER A 387 -38.09 3.23 3.11
N GLN A 388 -38.46 1.94 3.06
CA GLN A 388 -39.28 1.27 4.08
C GLN A 388 -38.44 0.53 5.13
N GLY A 389 -37.11 0.71 5.13
CA GLY A 389 -36.19 0.04 6.05
C GLY A 389 -36.08 -1.47 5.82
N ALA A 390 -36.45 -1.98 4.63
CA ALA A 390 -36.31 -3.39 4.29
C ALA A 390 -34.96 -3.64 3.60
N TRP A 391 -34.31 -4.74 3.97
CA TRP A 391 -33.00 -5.13 3.42
C TRP A 391 -33.09 -5.41 1.92
N ILE A 392 -32.12 -4.92 1.16
CA ILE A 392 -32.07 -5.06 -0.30
C ILE A 392 -31.20 -6.27 -0.65
N SER A 393 -31.77 -7.25 -1.34
CA SER A 393 -31.07 -8.48 -1.78
C SER A 393 -30.51 -8.40 -3.20
N ASN A 394 -31.13 -7.60 -4.06
CA ASN A 394 -30.72 -7.45 -5.45
C ASN A 394 -29.74 -6.28 -5.58
N TRP A 395 -28.52 -6.57 -6.00
CA TRP A 395 -27.47 -5.57 -6.18
C TRP A 395 -27.82 -4.49 -7.20
N GLU A 396 -28.66 -4.79 -8.20
CA GLU A 396 -29.13 -3.80 -9.18
C GLU A 396 -30.03 -2.73 -8.54
N ASN A 397 -30.57 -2.99 -7.35
CA ASN A 397 -31.45 -2.09 -6.61
C ASN A 397 -30.74 -1.40 -5.43
N GLY A 398 -29.41 -1.45 -5.37
CA GLY A 398 -28.62 -0.85 -4.29
C GLY A 398 -28.43 -1.74 -3.07
N ALA A 399 -28.34 -3.06 -3.25
CA ALA A 399 -27.90 -3.95 -2.18
C ALA A 399 -26.46 -3.62 -1.76
N GLY A 400 -26.17 -3.76 -0.47
CA GLY A 400 -24.82 -3.63 0.03
C GLY A 400 -23.93 -4.81 -0.36
N THR A 401 -22.65 -4.75 -0.02
CA THR A 401 -21.67 -5.79 -0.32
C THR A 401 -21.11 -6.40 0.96
N LEU A 402 -20.61 -7.63 0.90
CA LEU A 402 -19.61 -8.03 1.86
C LEU A 402 -18.28 -7.34 1.54
N ASP A 403 -17.49 -7.08 2.56
CA ASP A 403 -16.13 -6.54 2.43
C ASP A 403 -15.13 -7.60 2.87
N ALA A 404 -14.09 -7.84 2.08
CA ALA A 404 -12.99 -8.71 2.49
C ALA A 404 -12.23 -8.11 3.70
N TYR A 405 -12.21 -6.77 3.78
CA TYR A 405 -11.67 -6.04 4.92
C TYR A 405 -12.66 -4.97 5.37
N SER A 406 -13.10 -5.05 6.63
CA SER A 406 -13.96 -4.04 7.25
C SER A 406 -13.24 -2.69 7.32
N PRO A 407 -13.96 -1.58 7.09
CA PRO A 407 -13.44 -0.23 7.26
C PRO A 407 -13.26 0.18 8.74
N ASP A 408 -13.71 -0.61 9.71
CA ASP A 408 -13.66 -0.28 11.14
C ASP A 408 -12.22 -0.47 11.74
N GLY A 409 -11.46 0.63 11.87
CA GLY A 409 -10.13 0.68 12.51
C GLY A 409 -9.29 1.94 12.21
N SER A 410 -8.52 2.44 13.18
CA SER A 410 -7.78 3.72 13.14
C SER A 410 -6.56 3.74 12.20
N LEU A 411 -6.03 2.59 11.79
CA LEU A 411 -4.85 2.49 10.92
C LEU A 411 -5.23 1.95 9.55
N LEU A 412 -6.05 2.77 8.90
CA LEU A 412 -6.42 2.81 7.49
C LEU A 412 -7.16 1.58 6.95
N SER A 413 -8.40 1.86 6.59
CA SER A 413 -9.23 1.27 5.53
C SER A 413 -8.54 0.93 4.19
N LEU A 414 -7.22 0.82 4.09
CA LEU A 414 -6.49 0.45 2.86
C LEU A 414 -6.83 -0.94 2.37
N GLY A 415 -6.96 -1.92 3.27
CA GLY A 415 -7.43 -3.27 2.89
C GLY A 415 -8.79 -3.20 2.21
N HIS A 416 -9.74 -2.47 2.81
CA HIS A 416 -11.06 -2.22 2.23
C HIS A 416 -10.96 -1.50 0.87
N ILE A 417 -10.07 -0.50 0.78
CA ILE A 417 -9.90 0.26 -0.45
C ILE A 417 -9.33 -0.60 -1.58
N PHE A 418 -8.28 -1.40 -1.34
CA PHE A 418 -7.64 -2.23 -2.35
C PHE A 418 -8.43 -3.48 -2.71
N SER A 419 -9.08 -4.11 -1.73
CA SER A 419 -9.77 -5.38 -1.93
C SER A 419 -11.25 -5.24 -2.30
N ASP A 420 -11.88 -4.10 -1.98
CA ASP A 420 -13.33 -3.93 -2.16
C ASP A 420 -13.66 -2.69 -3.01
N VAL A 421 -13.06 -1.52 -2.75
CA VAL A 421 -13.42 -0.25 -3.41
C VAL A 421 -12.82 -0.10 -4.81
N ILE A 422 -11.51 -0.29 -4.98
CA ILE A 422 -10.82 -0.17 -6.28
C ILE A 422 -11.39 -1.16 -7.31
N PRO A 423 -11.60 -2.45 -6.97
CA PRO A 423 -12.20 -3.40 -7.89
C PRO A 423 -13.65 -3.06 -8.23
N TYR A 424 -14.44 -2.51 -7.29
CA TYR A 424 -15.77 -2.00 -7.60
C TYR A 424 -15.71 -0.91 -8.67
N PHE A 425 -14.79 0.06 -8.54
CA PHE A 425 -14.67 1.12 -9.53
C PHE A 425 -14.25 0.58 -10.90
N SER A 426 -13.28 -0.33 -10.95
CA SER A 426 -12.85 -0.96 -12.20
C SER A 426 -13.93 -1.82 -12.86
N CYS A 427 -14.67 -2.62 -12.07
CA CYS A 427 -15.68 -3.54 -12.58
C CYS A 427 -17.04 -2.89 -12.88
N CYS A 428 -17.49 -1.96 -12.03
CA CYS A 428 -18.85 -1.40 -12.05
C CYS A 428 -18.92 0.06 -12.50
N LYS A 429 -17.83 0.83 -12.41
CA LYS A 429 -17.80 2.27 -12.70
C LYS A 429 -16.64 2.69 -13.62
N SER A 430 -16.08 1.76 -14.41
CA SER A 430 -15.00 2.08 -15.36
C SER A 430 -15.42 3.22 -16.28
N ILE A 431 -14.56 4.22 -16.42
CA ILE A 431 -14.79 5.39 -17.27
C ILE A 431 -14.67 5.01 -18.75
N LEU A 432 -13.81 4.04 -19.08
CA LEU A 432 -13.52 3.65 -20.45
C LEU A 432 -14.54 2.65 -21.00
N SER A 433 -14.99 1.69 -20.16
CA SER A 433 -15.88 0.60 -20.59
C SER A 433 -16.82 0.15 -19.47
N PRO A 434 -17.94 0.87 -19.21
CA PRO A 434 -18.95 0.44 -18.26
C PRO A 434 -19.65 -0.84 -18.77
N SER A 435 -19.57 -1.93 -18.02
CA SER A 435 -20.15 -3.22 -18.38
C SER A 435 -20.93 -3.83 -17.22
N LYS A 436 -22.21 -4.16 -17.47
CA LYS A 436 -23.07 -4.83 -16.50
C LYS A 436 -22.54 -6.24 -16.18
N GLU A 437 -21.99 -6.93 -17.16
CA GLU A 437 -21.34 -8.24 -17.03
C GLU A 437 -20.09 -8.17 -16.13
N ARG A 438 -19.22 -7.17 -16.28
CA ARG A 438 -18.07 -6.97 -15.39
C ARG A 438 -18.52 -6.64 -13.96
N CYS A 439 -19.56 -5.83 -13.80
CA CYS A 439 -20.10 -5.56 -12.47
C CYS A 439 -20.73 -6.81 -11.83
N LYS A 440 -21.36 -7.67 -12.62
CA LYS A 440 -21.85 -8.99 -12.17
C LYS A 440 -20.70 -9.88 -11.68
N GLN A 441 -19.54 -9.85 -12.35
CA GLN A 441 -18.34 -10.55 -11.86
C GLN A 441 -17.92 -10.06 -10.48
N TYR A 442 -17.90 -8.74 -10.25
CA TYR A 442 -17.67 -8.17 -8.93
C TYR A 442 -18.67 -8.67 -7.89
N MET A 443 -19.96 -8.58 -8.20
CA MET A 443 -21.04 -9.01 -7.31
C MET A 443 -21.02 -10.52 -7.02
N ASN A 444 -20.45 -11.34 -7.89
CA ASN A 444 -20.25 -12.76 -7.61
C ASN A 444 -19.18 -13.02 -6.53
N LYS A 445 -18.20 -12.12 -6.37
CA LYS A 445 -17.11 -12.23 -5.38
C LYS A 445 -17.35 -11.39 -4.13
N ARG A 446 -18.20 -10.37 -4.24
CA ARG A 446 -18.64 -9.49 -3.15
C ARG A 446 -20.18 -9.41 -3.11
N PRO A 447 -20.90 -10.54 -2.99
CA PRO A 447 -22.35 -10.51 -2.97
C PRO A 447 -22.85 -9.77 -1.72
N PRO A 448 -24.11 -9.27 -1.76
CA PRO A 448 -24.80 -8.93 -0.53
C PRO A 448 -24.77 -10.14 0.41
N GLY A 449 -24.61 -9.88 1.71
CA GLY A 449 -24.68 -10.92 2.73
C GLY A 449 -26.06 -11.60 2.78
N ARG A 450 -26.35 -12.30 3.87
CA ARG A 450 -27.69 -12.82 4.16
C ARG A 450 -28.40 -11.92 5.14
N CYS A 451 -29.73 -11.89 5.10
CA CYS A 451 -30.52 -11.26 6.15
C CYS A 451 -31.09 -12.30 7.10
N GLU A 452 -31.14 -11.95 8.38
CA GLU A 452 -31.84 -12.69 9.43
C GLU A 452 -32.65 -11.73 10.31
N ASN A 453 -33.72 -12.25 10.93
CA ASN A 453 -34.46 -11.49 11.93
C ASN A 453 -33.67 -11.49 13.24
N LEU A 454 -32.75 -10.52 13.36
CA LEU A 454 -31.92 -10.35 14.54
C LEU A 454 -32.76 -9.94 15.74
N LEU A 455 -32.63 -10.68 16.84
CA LEU A 455 -33.15 -10.26 18.14
C LEU A 455 -32.24 -9.16 18.72
N PRO A 456 -32.80 -8.13 19.37
CA PRO A 456 -31.99 -7.12 20.04
C PRO A 456 -31.05 -7.76 21.06
N LEU A 457 -29.79 -7.33 21.09
CA LEU A 457 -28.83 -7.78 22.10
C LEU A 457 -29.27 -7.27 23.48
N PRO A 458 -29.09 -8.07 24.55
CA PRO A 458 -29.33 -7.60 25.92
C PRO A 458 -28.48 -6.35 26.20
N ALA A 459 -29.11 -5.27 26.65
CA ALA A 459 -28.44 -4.07 27.11
C ALA A 459 -28.36 -4.07 28.65
N GLY A 460 -27.25 -3.60 29.20
CA GLY A 460 -27.01 -3.50 30.65
C GLY A 460 -26.49 -2.11 31.02
N GLY A 461 -26.76 -1.70 32.26
CA GLY A 461 -26.28 -0.44 32.83
C GLY A 461 -26.24 -0.53 34.35
N ASN A 462 -25.38 0.28 34.98
CA ASN A 462 -25.24 0.37 36.43
C ASN A 462 -26.00 1.61 36.94
N GLY A 463 -26.80 1.43 37.98
CA GLY A 463 -27.59 2.50 38.62
C GLY A 463 -29.00 2.05 38.98
N ASP A 464 -29.74 2.93 39.63
CA ASP A 464 -31.15 2.67 39.93
C ASP A 464 -32.00 2.91 38.67
N PRO A 465 -32.84 1.96 38.25
CA PRO A 465 -33.63 2.13 37.04
C PRO A 465 -34.69 3.21 37.24
N HIS A 466 -34.74 4.14 36.29
CA HIS A 466 -35.80 5.13 36.15
C HIS A 466 -36.54 4.90 34.84
N PHE A 467 -37.86 5.00 34.85
CA PHE A 467 -38.67 4.92 33.62
C PHE A 467 -39.58 6.13 33.51
N THR A 468 -39.83 6.55 32.27
CA THR A 468 -40.76 7.63 31.96
C THR A 468 -41.93 7.04 31.19
N THR A 469 -43.15 7.32 31.64
CA THR A 469 -44.38 6.86 30.98
C THR A 469 -44.64 7.67 29.70
N LEU A 470 -45.49 7.17 28.79
CA LEU A 470 -45.78 7.84 27.52
C LEU A 470 -46.42 9.23 27.66
N ASN A 471 -47.01 9.54 28.81
CA ASN A 471 -47.52 10.87 29.16
C ASN A 471 -46.48 11.77 29.88
N GLY A 472 -45.21 11.36 29.93
CA GLY A 472 -44.10 12.17 30.45
C GLY A 472 -43.88 12.09 31.97
N GLY A 473 -44.57 11.22 32.70
CA GLY A 473 -44.34 11.04 34.14
C GLY A 473 -43.07 10.22 34.39
N SER A 474 -42.19 10.68 35.26
CA SER A 474 -40.92 10.00 35.60
C SER A 474 -41.03 9.28 36.94
N TYR A 475 -40.57 8.02 36.98
CA TYR A 475 -40.65 7.15 38.16
C TYR A 475 -39.30 6.47 38.40
N THR A 476 -38.94 6.33 39.68
CA THR A 476 -37.80 5.52 40.14
C THR A 476 -38.29 4.15 40.59
N PHE A 477 -37.58 3.10 40.17
CA PHE A 477 -37.96 1.72 40.46
C PHE A 477 -36.79 0.94 41.05
N ASN A 478 -36.84 0.64 42.36
CA ASN A 478 -35.77 -0.09 43.06
C ASN A 478 -36.11 -1.58 43.17
N GLY A 479 -36.28 -2.25 42.03
CA GLY A 479 -36.65 -3.66 41.96
C GLY A 479 -35.46 -4.62 42.10
N TYR A 480 -35.67 -5.78 42.73
CA TYR A 480 -34.77 -6.94 42.70
C TYR A 480 -35.49 -8.09 41.98
N GLY A 481 -34.87 -8.69 40.97
CA GLY A 481 -35.47 -9.78 40.18
C GLY A 481 -35.73 -9.45 38.71
N GLU A 482 -36.62 -10.22 38.07
CA GLU A 482 -36.93 -10.12 36.65
C GLU A 482 -38.32 -9.48 36.41
N TYR A 483 -38.39 -8.54 35.47
CA TYR A 483 -39.58 -7.75 35.17
C TYR A 483 -39.80 -7.65 33.65
N THR A 484 -41.05 -7.51 33.22
CA THR A 484 -41.39 -7.18 31.83
C THR A 484 -41.62 -5.67 31.72
N LEU A 485 -40.78 -4.97 30.96
CA LEU A 485 -40.88 -3.51 30.78
C LEU A 485 -41.95 -3.14 29.74
N ILE A 486 -41.95 -3.84 28.60
CA ILE A 486 -42.93 -3.64 27.51
C ILE A 486 -43.37 -5.00 27.02
N LYS A 487 -44.68 -5.18 26.81
CA LYS A 487 -45.25 -6.34 26.12
C LYS A 487 -46.31 -5.87 25.15
N SER A 488 -46.15 -6.21 23.87
CA SER A 488 -47.14 -5.98 22.82
C SER A 488 -47.56 -7.31 22.23
N THR A 489 -48.84 -7.65 22.39
CA THR A 489 -49.43 -8.86 21.80
C THR A 489 -49.64 -8.70 20.30
N VAL A 490 -49.87 -7.46 19.82
CA VAL A 490 -50.04 -7.15 18.40
C VAL A 490 -48.73 -7.27 17.63
N ALA A 491 -47.64 -6.78 18.21
CA ALA A 491 -46.31 -6.83 17.58
C ALA A 491 -45.50 -8.08 17.96
N GLN A 492 -46.07 -8.99 18.76
CA GLN A 492 -45.37 -10.15 19.34
C GLN A 492 -43.99 -9.78 19.92
N PHE A 493 -43.96 -8.72 20.72
CA PHE A 493 -42.74 -8.11 21.22
C PHE A 493 -42.77 -8.04 22.75
N GLU A 494 -41.67 -8.44 23.40
CA GLU A 494 -41.51 -8.35 24.85
C GLU A 494 -40.08 -7.87 25.20
N VAL A 495 -39.97 -6.90 26.10
CA VAL A 495 -38.70 -6.45 26.70
C VAL A 495 -38.68 -6.90 28.15
N GLN A 496 -37.68 -7.69 28.50
CA GLN A 496 -37.43 -8.12 29.88
C GLN A 496 -36.27 -7.34 30.48
N VAL A 497 -36.38 -7.00 31.76
CA VAL A 497 -35.39 -6.27 32.56
C VAL A 497 -35.05 -7.14 33.76
N ARG A 498 -33.75 -7.30 34.04
CA ARG A 498 -33.25 -8.07 35.18
C ARG A 498 -32.42 -7.17 36.07
N LEU A 499 -32.77 -7.09 37.34
CA LEU A 499 -32.18 -6.18 38.31
C LEU A 499 -31.55 -6.95 39.48
N ALA A 500 -30.31 -6.60 39.81
CA ALA A 500 -29.56 -7.17 40.92
C ALA A 500 -28.81 -6.06 41.70
N PRO A 501 -28.47 -6.27 42.98
CA PRO A 501 -27.68 -5.31 43.75
C PRO A 501 -26.31 -5.13 43.12
N VAL A 502 -25.83 -3.88 43.09
CA VAL A 502 -24.47 -3.56 42.67
C VAL A 502 -23.51 -4.03 43.75
N ASN A 503 -22.68 -5.05 43.47
CA ASN A 503 -21.64 -5.50 44.38
C ASN A 503 -20.47 -4.50 44.39
N ALA A 504 -19.95 -4.16 45.58
CA ALA A 504 -18.86 -3.19 45.75
C ALA A 504 -17.52 -3.56 45.05
N ASN A 505 -17.42 -4.78 44.51
CA ASN A 505 -16.23 -5.30 43.82
C ASN A 505 -16.49 -5.67 42.34
N SER A 506 -17.61 -5.23 41.76
CA SER A 506 -17.84 -5.34 40.31
C SER A 506 -17.14 -4.16 39.61
N PRO A 507 -16.41 -4.39 38.50
CA PRO A 507 -15.61 -3.35 37.82
C PRO A 507 -16.44 -2.19 37.27
#